data_AF-A0A835BZY9-F1
#
_entry.id   AF-A0A835BZY9-F1
#
_cell.length_a   1.000
_cell.length_b   1.000
_cell.length_c   1.000
_cell.angle_alpha   90.00
_cell.angle_beta   90.00
_cell.angle_gamma   90.00
#
_symmetry.space_group_name_H-M   'P 1'
#
loop_
_entity.id
_entity.type
_entity.pdbx_description
1 polymer ?
#
loop_
_entity_poly.entity_id
_entity_poly.type
_entity_poly.pdbx_seq_one_letter_code
_entity_poly.pdbx_strand_id
1 'polypeptide(L)'
;MTLLNCLLSAWYGLPFVSPNNILVSTINGAGAAIEVVYVVIFLVFASSRRTRLRMLGLASAVASVFATVALVSLLALHGEGRKLLCGVAATVCSICMYGSPLSIMRLVVKTKSVEYMPFLLSLAVFLCGTSWFVYGLLGRDPFVAIPNGCGSFLGAVQLILYAIYRNSGDKTGRSGKQPDAGGGDEDDDVEMASNTKGRNKVAHEIDGGASKEDRLV
;
A
#
# COMPACT_ATOMS: atom_id res chain seq x y z
N MET A 1 -4.67 -0.11 -15.41
CA MET A 1 -5.76 -1.04 -15.03
C MET A 1 -6.86 -0.33 -14.28
N THR A 2 -6.58 0.45 -13.23
CA THR A 2 -7.60 1.21 -12.47
C THR A 2 -8.47 2.10 -13.35
N LEU A 3 -7.88 2.93 -14.22
CA LEU A 3 -8.63 3.73 -15.18
C LEU A 3 -9.60 2.90 -16.04
N LEU A 4 -9.16 1.75 -16.58
CA LEU A 4 -10.01 0.86 -17.37
C LEU A 4 -11.18 0.32 -16.53
N ASN A 5 -10.91 -0.11 -15.30
CA ASN A 5 -11.93 -0.61 -14.40
C ASN A 5 -12.98 0.46 -14.07
N CYS A 6 -12.53 1.70 -13.77
CA CYS A 6 -13.42 2.82 -13.51
C CYS A 6 -14.27 3.15 -14.74
N LEU A 7 -13.69 3.20 -15.94
CA LEU A 7 -14.44 3.46 -17.17
C LEU A 7 -15.49 2.37 -17.45
N LEU A 8 -15.12 1.09 -17.36
CA LEU A 8 -16.04 -0.02 -17.60
C LEU A 8 -17.15 -0.11 -16.54
N SER A 9 -16.80 0.09 -15.27
CA SER A 9 -17.78 0.09 -14.16
C SER A 9 -18.71 1.29 -14.24
N ALA A 10 -18.18 2.46 -14.64
CA ALA A 10 -19.01 3.64 -14.86
C ALA A 10 -20.00 3.41 -16.00
N TRP A 11 -19.54 2.84 -17.11
CA TRP A 11 -20.39 2.48 -18.25
C TRP A 11 -21.46 1.46 -17.90
N TYR A 12 -21.09 0.43 -17.14
CA TYR A 12 -22.04 -0.57 -16.63
C TYR A 12 -23.15 0.06 -15.78
N GLY A 13 -22.82 1.04 -14.95
CA GLY A 13 -23.78 1.72 -14.08
C GLY A 13 -24.73 2.71 -14.78
N LEU A 14 -24.53 2.98 -16.07
CA LEU A 14 -25.41 3.90 -16.81
C LEU A 14 -26.82 3.31 -16.93
N PRO A 15 -27.88 4.14 -16.84
CA PRO A 15 -29.26 3.66 -16.73
C PRO A 15 -29.74 2.89 -17.96
N PHE A 16 -29.15 3.17 -19.13
CA PHE A 16 -29.45 2.39 -20.34
C PHE A 16 -28.74 1.03 -20.37
N VAL A 17 -27.62 0.84 -19.65
CA VAL A 17 -26.90 -0.44 -19.58
C VAL A 17 -27.44 -1.30 -18.45
N SER A 18 -27.47 -0.78 -17.22
CA SER A 18 -28.02 -1.46 -16.05
C SER A 18 -28.93 -0.51 -15.27
N PRO A 19 -30.26 -0.76 -15.28
CA PRO A 19 -31.20 0.02 -14.49
C PRO A 19 -30.86 -0.03 -12.99
N ASN A 20 -31.08 1.07 -12.28
CA ASN A 20 -30.87 1.22 -10.82
C ASN A 20 -29.42 1.23 -10.33
N ASN A 21 -28.42 1.18 -11.22
CA ASN A 21 -26.99 1.18 -10.87
C ASN A 21 -26.29 2.53 -10.97
N ILE A 22 -27.04 3.64 -10.93
CA ILE A 22 -26.47 4.98 -11.14
C ILE A 22 -25.38 5.34 -10.12
N LEU A 23 -25.45 4.82 -8.89
CA LEU A 23 -24.42 5.01 -7.88
C LEU A 23 -23.07 4.41 -8.30
N VAL A 24 -23.08 3.28 -9.00
CA VAL A 24 -21.86 2.68 -9.58
C VAL A 24 -21.28 3.64 -10.61
N SER A 25 -22.13 4.27 -11.43
CA SER A 25 -21.70 5.25 -12.43
C SER A 25 -21.06 6.49 -11.82
N THR A 26 -21.63 7.05 -10.75
CA THR A 26 -21.14 8.30 -10.17
C THR A 26 -19.77 8.12 -9.51
N ILE A 27 -19.61 7.08 -8.67
CA ILE A 27 -18.35 6.85 -7.97
C ILE A 27 -17.22 6.48 -8.93
N ASN A 28 -17.50 5.63 -9.93
CA ASN A 28 -16.48 5.21 -10.89
C ASN A 28 -16.19 6.28 -11.92
N GLY A 29 -17.16 7.14 -12.26
CA GLY A 29 -16.94 8.34 -13.07
C GLY A 29 -16.00 9.32 -12.38
N ALA A 30 -16.21 9.59 -11.09
CA ALA A 30 -15.30 10.40 -10.27
C ALA A 30 -13.91 9.75 -10.18
N GLY A 31 -13.84 8.43 -9.95
CA GLY A 31 -12.60 7.67 -9.95
C GLY A 31 -11.85 7.76 -11.28
N ALA A 32 -12.55 7.64 -12.42
CA ALA A 32 -11.96 7.80 -13.74
C ALA A 32 -11.38 9.21 -13.93
N ALA A 33 -12.09 10.26 -13.49
CA ALA A 33 -11.58 11.63 -13.56
C ALA A 33 -10.29 11.80 -12.75
N ILE A 34 -10.25 11.26 -11.51
CA ILE A 34 -9.06 11.27 -10.66
C ILE A 34 -7.90 10.51 -11.32
N GLU A 35 -8.16 9.33 -11.86
CA GLU A 35 -7.16 8.51 -12.57
C GLU A 35 -6.61 9.22 -13.81
N VAL A 36 -7.46 9.91 -14.58
CA VAL A 36 -7.02 10.74 -15.72
C VAL A 36 -6.07 11.84 -15.24
N VAL A 37 -6.40 12.53 -14.14
CA VAL A 37 -5.53 13.55 -13.56
C VAL A 37 -4.17 12.94 -13.16
N TYR A 38 -4.16 11.77 -12.51
CA TYR A 38 -2.92 11.07 -12.16
C TYR A 38 -2.08 10.71 -13.39
N VAL A 39 -2.71 10.19 -14.45
CA VAL A 39 -2.01 9.85 -15.70
C VAL A 39 -1.45 11.11 -16.38
N VAL A 40 -2.20 12.20 -16.42
CA VAL A 40 -1.75 13.47 -17.01
C VAL A 40 -0.54 14.02 -16.25
N ILE A 41 -0.61 14.08 -14.92
CA ILE A 41 0.50 14.52 -14.07
C ILE A 41 1.73 13.63 -14.36
N PHE A 42 1.56 12.31 -14.37
CA PHE A 42 2.65 11.39 -14.67
C PHE A 42 3.29 11.66 -16.05
N LEU A 43 2.48 11.89 -17.09
CA LEU A 43 2.98 12.14 -18.44
C LEU A 43 3.72 13.47 -18.57
N VAL A 44 3.30 14.50 -17.81
CA VAL A 44 3.96 15.82 -17.78
C VAL A 44 5.31 15.73 -17.08
N PHE A 45 5.38 15.07 -15.92
CA PHE A 45 6.58 15.03 -15.08
C PHE A 45 7.53 13.86 -15.37
N ALA A 46 7.16 12.92 -16.24
CA ALA A 46 8.03 11.81 -16.62
C ALA A 46 9.29 12.31 -17.37
N SER A 47 10.45 12.20 -16.70
CA SER A 47 11.75 12.64 -17.23
C SER A 47 12.26 11.80 -18.41
N SER A 48 11.89 10.52 -18.47
CA SER A 48 12.31 9.62 -19.55
C SER A 48 11.29 9.59 -20.68
N ARG A 49 11.71 10.05 -21.88
CA ARG A 49 10.92 9.97 -23.12
C ARG A 49 10.43 8.54 -23.37
N ARG A 50 11.25 7.52 -23.12
CA ARG A 50 10.89 6.10 -23.29
C ARG A 50 9.76 5.70 -22.35
N THR A 51 9.83 6.07 -21.07
CA THR A 51 8.76 5.80 -20.09
C THR A 51 7.47 6.53 -20.46
N ARG A 52 7.57 7.79 -20.90
CA ARG A 52 6.41 8.58 -21.35
C ARG A 52 5.72 7.95 -22.56
N LEU A 53 6.46 7.53 -23.60
CA LEU A 53 5.86 6.84 -24.75
C LEU A 53 5.21 5.50 -24.38
N ARG A 54 5.83 4.73 -23.47
CA ARG A 54 5.24 3.48 -22.97
C ARG A 54 3.92 3.72 -22.23
N MET A 55 3.88 4.70 -21.33
CA MET A 55 2.65 5.03 -20.61
C MET A 55 1.59 5.62 -21.53
N LEU A 56 1.97 6.43 -22.52
CA LEU A 56 1.03 6.92 -23.53
C LEU A 56 0.44 5.76 -24.35
N GLY A 57 1.26 4.78 -24.74
CA GLY A 57 0.81 3.57 -25.42
C GLY A 57 -0.11 2.70 -24.56
N LEU A 58 0.15 2.60 -23.25
CA LEU A 58 -0.75 1.90 -22.33
C LEU A 58 -2.06 2.65 -22.13
N ALA A 59 -2.02 3.98 -22.02
CA ALA A 59 -3.21 4.82 -21.89
C ALA A 59 -4.08 4.75 -23.15
N SER A 60 -3.48 4.78 -24.35
CA SER A 60 -4.21 4.61 -25.61
C SER A 60 -4.79 3.22 -25.75
N ALA A 61 -4.10 2.17 -25.31
CA ALA A 61 -4.63 0.81 -25.26
C ALA A 61 -5.82 0.68 -24.29
N VAL A 62 -5.77 1.32 -23.12
CA VAL A 62 -6.91 1.37 -22.19
C VAL A 62 -8.11 2.07 -22.83
N ALA A 63 -7.88 3.22 -23.47
CA ALA A 63 -8.92 3.97 -24.16
C ALA A 63 -9.54 3.18 -25.32
N SER A 64 -8.73 2.46 -26.10
CA SER A 64 -9.22 1.64 -27.21
C SER A 64 -10.06 0.46 -26.73
N VAL A 65 -9.62 -0.27 -25.70
CA VAL A 65 -10.40 -1.37 -25.11
C VAL A 65 -11.76 -0.86 -24.60
N PHE A 66 -11.76 0.24 -23.86
CA PHE A 66 -13.00 0.85 -23.39
C PHE A 66 -13.91 1.26 -24.55
N ALA A 67 -13.38 1.96 -25.56
CA ALA A 67 -14.14 2.39 -26.72
C ALA A 67 -14.74 1.19 -27.49
N THR A 68 -13.99 0.10 -27.67
CA THR A 68 -14.51 -1.12 -28.31
C THR A 68 -15.67 -1.71 -27.52
N VAL A 69 -15.55 -1.86 -26.20
CA VAL A 69 -16.65 -2.39 -25.37
C VAL A 69 -17.87 -1.47 -25.44
N ALA A 70 -17.67 -0.15 -25.33
CA ALA A 70 -18.74 0.83 -25.41
C ALA A 70 -19.46 0.78 -26.76
N LEU A 71 -18.72 0.79 -27.88
CA LEU A 71 -19.29 0.76 -29.22
C LEU A 71 -20.02 -0.54 -29.52
N VAL A 72 -19.44 -1.70 -29.18
CA VAL A 72 -20.13 -3.00 -29.34
C VAL A 72 -21.40 -3.03 -28.50
N SER A 73 -21.34 -2.53 -27.26
CA SER A 73 -22.51 -2.47 -26.37
C SER A 73 -23.64 -1.60 -26.92
N LEU A 74 -23.34 -0.53 -27.67
CA LEU A 74 -24.32 0.40 -28.23
C LEU A 74 -24.84 -0.03 -29.59
N LEU A 75 -23.96 -0.54 -30.46
CA LEU A 75 -24.27 -0.76 -31.87
C LEU A 75 -24.68 -2.20 -32.18
N ALA A 76 -24.15 -3.17 -31.43
CA ALA A 76 -24.34 -4.59 -31.71
C ALA A 76 -25.27 -5.30 -30.71
N LEU A 77 -25.43 -4.77 -29.50
CA LEU A 77 -26.17 -5.43 -28.42
C LEU A 77 -27.30 -4.56 -27.87
N HIS A 78 -28.38 -5.21 -27.45
CA HIS A 78 -29.56 -4.58 -26.88
C HIS A 78 -30.03 -5.32 -25.64
N GLY A 79 -30.68 -4.62 -24.71
CA GLY A 79 -31.27 -5.19 -23.49
C GLY A 79 -30.29 -6.02 -22.66
N GLU A 80 -30.67 -7.25 -22.35
CA GLU A 80 -29.88 -8.20 -21.54
C GLU A 80 -28.48 -8.45 -22.10
N GLY A 81 -28.31 -8.59 -23.42
CA GLY A 81 -26.99 -8.86 -24.02
C GLY A 81 -25.98 -7.74 -23.75
N ARG A 82 -26.43 -6.48 -23.79
CA ARG A 82 -25.62 -5.30 -23.44
C ARG A 82 -25.21 -5.33 -21.97
N LYS A 83 -26.16 -5.61 -21.08
CA LYS A 83 -25.91 -5.71 -19.64
C LYS A 83 -24.89 -6.81 -19.32
N LEU A 84 -25.03 -7.99 -19.94
CA LEU A 84 -24.11 -9.11 -19.76
C LEU A 84 -22.68 -8.76 -20.21
N LEU A 85 -22.51 -8.20 -21.43
CA LEU A 85 -21.18 -7.82 -21.92
C LEU A 85 -20.49 -6.82 -20.98
N CYS A 86 -21.18 -5.73 -20.65
CA CYS A 86 -20.61 -4.67 -19.82
C CYS A 86 -20.36 -5.13 -18.39
N GLY A 87 -21.29 -5.91 -17.82
CA GLY A 87 -21.18 -6.45 -16.46
C GLY A 87 -20.02 -7.43 -16.32
N VAL A 88 -19.86 -8.36 -17.27
CA VAL A 88 -18.72 -9.30 -17.29
C VAL A 88 -17.40 -8.55 -17.46
N ALA A 89 -17.32 -7.59 -18.40
CA ALA A 89 -16.10 -6.81 -18.63
C ALA A 89 -15.68 -6.03 -17.37
N ALA A 90 -16.62 -5.35 -16.70
CA ALA A 90 -16.37 -4.64 -15.45
C ALA A 90 -15.95 -5.59 -14.32
N THR A 91 -16.65 -6.72 -14.16
CA THR A 91 -16.36 -7.72 -13.12
C THR A 91 -14.97 -8.32 -13.28
N VAL A 92 -14.61 -8.76 -14.49
CA VAL A 92 -13.29 -9.34 -14.77
C VAL A 92 -12.19 -8.33 -14.49
N CYS A 93 -12.35 -7.08 -14.93
CA CYS A 93 -11.38 -6.02 -14.65
C CYS A 93 -11.22 -5.76 -13.15
N SER A 94 -12.33 -5.73 -12.40
CA SER A 94 -12.30 -5.56 -10.94
C SER A 94 -11.58 -6.70 -10.24
N ILE A 95 -11.86 -7.95 -10.62
CA ILE A 95 -11.19 -9.13 -10.04
C ILE A 95 -9.69 -9.09 -10.31
N CYS A 96 -9.27 -8.77 -11.54
CA CYS A 96 -7.85 -8.67 -11.90
C CYS A 96 -7.11 -7.61 -11.07
N MET A 97 -7.77 -6.52 -10.66
CA MET A 97 -7.15 -5.50 -9.82
C MET A 97 -6.76 -6.01 -8.42
N TYR A 98 -7.43 -7.05 -7.91
CA TYR A 98 -7.10 -7.65 -6.62
C TYR A 98 -5.73 -8.33 -6.57
N GLY A 99 -5.05 -8.49 -7.72
CA GLY A 99 -3.64 -8.88 -7.75
C GLY A 99 -2.73 -7.94 -6.95
N SER A 100 -3.02 -6.63 -6.93
CA SER A 100 -2.25 -5.64 -6.17
C SER A 100 -2.33 -5.87 -4.64
N PRO A 101 -3.51 -5.88 -3.99
CA PRO A 101 -3.59 -6.17 -2.56
C PRO A 101 -3.07 -7.56 -2.19
N LEU A 102 -3.24 -8.57 -3.05
CA LEU A 102 -2.62 -9.89 -2.86
C LEU A 102 -1.09 -9.82 -2.79
N SER A 103 -0.46 -9.03 -3.66
CA SER A 103 0.98 -8.79 -3.65
C SER A 103 1.44 -8.15 -2.33
N ILE A 104 0.70 -7.16 -1.83
CA ILE A 104 1.00 -6.50 -0.56
C ILE A 104 0.83 -7.46 0.63
N MET A 105 -0.21 -8.28 0.64
CA MET A 105 -0.39 -9.31 1.69
C MET A 105 0.79 -10.30 1.70
N ARG A 106 1.25 -10.74 0.52
CA ARG A 106 2.45 -11.58 0.41
C ARG A 106 3.69 -10.87 0.95
N LEU A 107 3.83 -9.57 0.67
CA LEU A 107 4.94 -8.77 1.19
C LEU A 107 4.90 -8.74 2.73
N VAL A 108 3.76 -8.43 3.34
CA VAL A 108 3.58 -8.40 4.81
C VAL A 108 3.96 -9.75 5.45
N VAL A 109 3.54 -10.86 4.87
CA VAL A 109 3.88 -12.21 5.37
C VAL A 109 5.39 -12.48 5.28
N LYS A 110 6.04 -12.03 4.21
CA LYS A 110 7.48 -12.23 3.97
C LYS A 110 8.34 -11.31 4.85
N THR A 111 7.99 -10.03 4.95
CA THR A 111 8.75 -9.02 5.71
C THR A 111 8.39 -9.00 7.18
N LYS A 112 7.29 -9.65 7.57
CA LYS A 112 6.75 -9.64 8.94
C LYS A 112 6.45 -8.22 9.44
N SER A 113 6.26 -7.28 8.52
CA SER A 113 6.03 -5.85 8.77
C SER A 113 4.80 -5.35 8.02
N VAL A 114 4.04 -4.46 8.66
CA VAL A 114 2.82 -3.85 8.13
C VAL A 114 3.04 -2.44 7.58
N GLU A 115 4.28 -2.04 7.36
CA GLU A 115 4.66 -0.70 6.89
C GLU A 115 3.91 -0.27 5.61
N TYR A 116 3.76 -1.20 4.66
CA TYR A 116 3.07 -0.97 3.39
C TYR A 116 1.55 -1.25 3.44
N MET A 117 1.00 -1.56 4.62
CA MET A 117 -0.41 -1.87 4.84
C MET A 117 -0.95 -1.13 6.07
N PRO A 118 -1.24 0.18 5.96
CA PRO A 118 -1.79 0.92 7.08
C PRO A 118 -3.22 0.45 7.41
N PHE A 119 -3.52 0.40 8.71
CA PHE A 119 -4.79 -0.11 9.24
C PHE A 119 -6.02 0.59 8.66
N LEU A 120 -6.02 1.93 8.65
CA LEU A 120 -7.18 2.72 8.21
C LEU A 120 -7.51 2.48 6.73
N LEU A 121 -6.50 2.30 5.87
CA LEU A 121 -6.75 1.96 4.47
C LEU A 121 -7.39 0.58 4.33
N SER A 122 -6.89 -0.41 5.10
CA SER A 122 -7.45 -1.78 5.07
C SER A 122 -8.89 -1.80 5.58
N LEU A 123 -9.18 -1.05 6.66
CA LEU A 123 -10.54 -0.92 7.21
C LEU A 123 -11.48 -0.23 6.23
N ALA A 124 -11.03 0.87 5.60
CA ALA A 124 -11.82 1.59 4.61
C ALA A 124 -12.14 0.72 3.39
N VAL A 125 -11.16 -0.05 2.89
CA VAL A 125 -11.37 -1.00 1.78
C VAL A 125 -12.36 -2.09 2.16
N PHE A 126 -12.25 -2.66 3.36
CA PHE A 126 -13.19 -3.67 3.87
C PHE A 126 -14.62 -3.13 3.96
N LEU A 127 -14.81 -1.97 4.59
CA LEU A 127 -16.14 -1.36 4.75
C LEU A 127 -16.73 -0.93 3.41
N CYS A 128 -15.92 -0.35 2.52
CA CYS A 128 -16.34 0.04 1.18
C CYS A 128 -16.76 -1.19 0.36
N GLY A 129 -15.92 -2.23 0.31
CA GLY A 129 -16.23 -3.49 -0.37
C GLY A 129 -17.51 -4.11 0.18
N THR A 130 -17.67 -4.14 1.51
CA THR A 130 -18.84 -4.76 2.15
C THR A 130 -20.11 -3.98 1.81
N SER A 131 -20.03 -2.64 1.80
CA SER A 131 -21.16 -1.78 1.42
C SER A 131 -21.60 -2.03 -0.02
N TRP A 132 -20.65 -2.13 -0.97
CA TRP A 132 -20.96 -2.45 -2.36
C TRP A 132 -21.43 -3.89 -2.56
N PHE A 133 -20.92 -4.83 -1.78
CA PHE A 133 -21.40 -6.21 -1.79
C PHE A 133 -22.87 -6.27 -1.38
N VAL A 134 -23.23 -5.65 -0.25
CA VAL A 134 -24.61 -5.54 0.22
C VAL A 134 -25.48 -4.83 -0.81
N TYR A 135 -25.01 -3.73 -1.39
CA TYR A 135 -25.73 -3.03 -2.47
C TYR A 135 -26.01 -3.94 -3.67
N GLY A 136 -25.03 -4.72 -4.12
CA GLY A 136 -25.20 -5.70 -5.19
C GLY A 136 -26.19 -6.80 -4.84
N LEU A 137 -26.18 -7.31 -3.60
CA LEU A 137 -27.15 -8.31 -3.14
C LEU A 137 -28.58 -7.75 -3.10
N LEU A 138 -28.78 -6.53 -2.60
CA LEU A 138 -30.08 -5.86 -2.57
C LEU A 138 -30.63 -5.62 -3.97
N GLY A 139 -29.76 -5.22 -4.91
CA GLY A 139 -30.10 -5.05 -6.33
C GLY A 139 -30.23 -6.37 -7.11
N ARG A 140 -29.95 -7.52 -6.49
CA ARG A 140 -29.81 -8.84 -7.15
C ARG A 140 -28.88 -8.78 -8.36
N ASP A 141 -27.79 -8.02 -8.24
CA ASP A 141 -26.84 -7.79 -9.29
C ASP A 141 -25.52 -8.54 -9.03
N PRO A 142 -25.29 -9.68 -9.70
CA PRO A 142 -24.07 -10.45 -9.52
C PRO A 142 -22.81 -9.70 -10.00
N PHE A 143 -22.92 -8.78 -10.96
CA PHE A 143 -21.79 -8.04 -11.50
C PHE A 143 -21.25 -7.00 -10.51
N VAL A 144 -22.07 -6.56 -9.58
CA VAL A 144 -21.63 -5.72 -8.46
C VAL A 144 -21.30 -6.58 -7.25
N ALA A 145 -22.10 -7.60 -6.95
CA ALA A 145 -21.90 -8.43 -5.76
C ALA A 145 -20.60 -9.24 -5.82
N ILE A 146 -20.33 -9.98 -6.90
CA ILE A 146 -19.18 -10.89 -6.97
C ILE A 146 -17.84 -10.17 -6.74
N PRO A 147 -17.46 -9.12 -7.50
CA PRO A 147 -16.16 -8.50 -7.32
C PRO A 147 -16.06 -7.85 -5.92
N ASN A 148 -17.09 -7.16 -5.46
CA ASN A 148 -17.06 -6.51 -4.15
C ASN A 148 -17.05 -7.51 -2.98
N GLY A 149 -17.67 -8.68 -3.14
CA GLY A 149 -17.56 -9.79 -2.20
C GLY A 149 -16.12 -10.30 -2.10
N CYS A 150 -15.44 -10.50 -3.23
CA CYS A 150 -14.01 -10.81 -3.25
C CYS A 150 -13.17 -9.71 -2.59
N GLY A 151 -13.44 -8.43 -2.89
CA GLY A 151 -12.77 -7.30 -2.27
C GLY A 151 -12.96 -7.23 -0.76
N SER A 152 -14.18 -7.49 -0.28
CA SER A 152 -14.52 -7.56 1.15
C SER A 152 -13.76 -8.67 1.84
N PHE A 153 -13.74 -9.87 1.24
CA PHE A 153 -12.97 -10.99 1.75
C PHE A 153 -11.48 -10.66 1.87
N LEU A 154 -10.89 -10.10 0.81
CA LEU A 154 -9.47 -9.69 0.84
C LEU A 154 -9.21 -8.59 1.87
N GLY A 155 -10.11 -7.61 2.00
CA GLY A 155 -10.04 -6.58 3.03
C GLY A 155 -10.08 -7.15 4.46
N ALA A 156 -10.91 -8.17 4.69
CA ALA A 156 -10.93 -8.88 5.97
C ALA A 156 -9.60 -9.60 6.24
N VAL A 157 -9.03 -10.26 5.23
CA VAL A 157 -7.70 -10.89 5.35
C VAL A 157 -6.61 -9.85 5.64
N GLN A 158 -6.66 -8.67 5.01
CA GLN A 158 -5.73 -7.56 5.30
C GLN A 158 -5.81 -7.13 6.76
N LEU A 159 -7.01 -6.99 7.32
CA LEU A 159 -7.21 -6.64 8.73
C LEU A 159 -6.67 -7.71 9.68
N ILE A 160 -6.87 -8.99 9.36
CA ILE A 160 -6.34 -10.12 10.13
C ILE A 160 -4.80 -10.10 10.10
N LEU A 161 -4.20 -9.97 8.92
CA LEU A 161 -2.74 -9.89 8.77
C LEU A 161 -2.15 -8.70 9.52
N TYR A 162 -2.82 -7.54 9.46
CA TYR A 162 -2.41 -6.38 10.24
C TYR A 162 -2.39 -6.68 11.74
N ALA A 163 -3.44 -7.30 12.28
CA ALA A 163 -3.53 -7.65 13.69
C ALA A 163 -2.42 -8.63 14.14
N ILE A 164 -2.05 -9.59 13.29
CA ILE A 164 -0.99 -10.57 13.58
C ILE A 164 0.40 -9.91 13.56
N TYR A 165 0.69 -9.11 12.52
CA TYR A 165 2.06 -8.63 12.27
C TYR A 165 2.37 -7.28 12.93
N ARG A 166 1.39 -6.48 13.34
CA ARG A 166 1.63 -5.19 14.03
C ARG A 166 2.49 -5.32 15.28
N ASN A 167 2.39 -6.44 16.01
CA ASN A 167 3.12 -6.69 17.26
C ASN A 167 4.35 -7.59 17.08
N SER A 168 4.63 -8.04 15.86
CA SER A 168 5.77 -8.92 15.59
C SER A 168 7.07 -8.13 15.45
N GLY A 169 7.02 -6.86 15.01
CA GLY A 169 8.17 -5.96 14.98
C GLY A 169 8.70 -5.56 16.38
N ASP A 170 7.81 -5.46 17.37
CA ASP A 170 8.19 -5.13 18.76
C ASP A 170 8.89 -6.29 19.48
N LYS A 171 8.64 -7.53 19.06
CA LYS A 171 9.23 -8.73 19.70
C LYS A 171 10.66 -8.99 19.25
N THR A 172 11.03 -8.61 18.02
CA THR A 172 12.39 -8.75 17.49
C THR A 172 13.33 -7.62 17.94
N GLY A 173 12.81 -6.45 18.30
CA GLY A 173 13.61 -5.35 18.87
C GLY A 173 13.99 -5.53 20.34
N ARG A 174 13.33 -6.44 21.06
CA ARG A 174 13.54 -6.65 22.51
C ARG A 174 14.50 -7.79 22.85
N SER A 175 14.95 -8.57 21.86
CA SER A 175 15.93 -9.65 22.06
C SER A 175 17.38 -9.25 21.78
N GLY A 176 17.65 -7.96 21.48
CA GLY A 176 18.98 -7.45 21.13
C GLY A 176 19.55 -6.39 22.07
N LYS A 177 18.93 -6.14 23.23
CA LYS A 177 19.50 -5.29 24.28
C LYS A 177 19.70 -6.11 25.54
N GLN A 178 20.90 -6.67 25.67
CA GLN A 178 21.52 -6.89 26.97
C GLN A 178 22.61 -5.84 27.12
N PRO A 179 22.41 -4.82 27.98
CA PRO A 179 23.50 -4.16 28.67
C PRO A 179 23.48 -4.53 30.15
N ASP A 180 24.66 -4.92 30.63
CA ASP A 180 25.16 -4.88 32.01
C ASP A 180 24.19 -5.14 33.16
N ALA A 181 24.37 -6.30 33.80
CA ALA A 181 24.13 -6.45 35.22
C ALA A 181 25.46 -6.17 35.94
N GLY A 182 25.59 -4.97 36.49
CA GLY A 182 26.72 -4.57 37.34
C GLY A 182 26.30 -3.52 38.37
N GLY A 183 26.07 -3.98 39.60
CA GLY A 183 25.95 -3.20 40.84
C GLY A 183 24.55 -2.64 41.12
N GLY A 184 23.93 -2.81 42.28
CA GLY A 184 24.37 -3.29 43.59
C GLY A 184 23.52 -2.56 44.64
N ASP A 185 23.03 -3.27 45.65
CA ASP A 185 22.75 -2.78 47.01
C ASP A 185 22.13 -3.94 47.81
N GLU A 186 22.85 -4.38 48.84
CA GLU A 186 22.34 -4.57 50.21
C GLU A 186 23.44 -5.24 51.08
N ASP A 187 23.88 -4.47 52.07
CA ASP A 187 24.37 -4.79 53.41
C ASP A 187 25.28 -6.02 53.60
N ASP A 188 26.52 -5.74 54.05
CA ASP A 188 27.09 -6.45 55.20
C ASP A 188 28.15 -5.62 55.91
N ASP A 189 28.09 -5.74 57.24
CA ASP A 189 28.73 -4.95 58.29
C ASP A 189 30.27 -5.05 58.39
N VAL A 190 30.86 -3.93 58.84
CA VAL A 190 31.98 -3.80 59.80
C VAL A 190 33.28 -4.58 59.52
N GLU A 191 34.36 -3.86 59.16
CA GLU A 191 35.62 -3.94 59.92
C GLU A 191 36.57 -2.75 59.70
N MET A 192 37.17 -2.31 60.80
CA MET A 192 38.11 -1.20 60.94
C MET A 192 39.52 -1.58 60.46
N ALA A 193 40.19 -0.72 59.68
CA ALA A 193 41.64 -0.57 59.77
C ALA A 193 42.14 0.77 59.20
N SER A 194 42.76 1.49 60.11
CA SER A 194 43.60 2.70 60.06
C SER A 194 44.59 2.87 58.89
N ASN A 195 45.10 4.11 58.83
CA ASN A 195 46.43 4.59 58.40
C ASN A 195 46.62 4.86 56.90
N THR A 196 47.39 5.85 56.42
CA THR A 196 48.01 7.09 56.92
C THR A 196 48.93 7.56 55.77
N LYS A 197 49.08 8.89 55.59
CA LYS A 197 50.13 9.58 54.80
C LYS A 197 50.12 9.31 53.29
N GLY A 198 50.55 10.21 52.40
CA GLY A 198 51.23 11.50 52.46
C GLY A 198 51.53 11.85 51.00
N ARG A 199 51.12 13.01 50.49
CA ARG A 199 51.94 14.24 50.30
C ARG A 199 53.20 14.05 49.43
N ASN A 200 53.33 14.95 48.44
CA ASN A 200 54.50 15.34 47.62
C ASN A 200 54.85 14.43 46.42
N LYS A 201 55.39 14.89 45.28
CA LYS A 201 55.95 16.17 44.78
C LYS A 201 56.06 16.00 43.24
N VAL A 202 55.74 17.00 42.41
CA VAL A 202 56.65 17.95 41.72
C VAL A 202 57.73 17.32 40.82
N ALA A 203 57.72 17.73 39.53
CA ALA A 203 58.85 18.08 38.62
C ALA A 203 58.62 17.50 37.19
N HIS A 204 58.45 18.33 36.15
CA HIS A 204 59.48 18.94 35.26
C HIS A 204 59.91 17.93 34.17
N GLU A 205 59.67 18.11 32.87
CA GLU A 205 60.33 18.95 31.82
C GLU A 205 59.42 18.88 30.56
N ILE A 206 58.99 19.94 29.87
CA ILE A 206 59.65 20.85 28.89
C ILE A 206 60.42 20.17 27.74
N ASP A 207 60.07 20.65 26.54
CA ASP A 207 60.74 20.58 25.23
C ASP A 207 60.16 19.52 24.27
N GLY A 208 59.75 19.81 23.03
CA GLY A 208 59.84 20.99 22.20
C GLY A 208 59.82 20.55 20.73
N GLY A 209 59.38 21.41 19.83
CA GLY A 209 59.88 21.40 18.44
C GLY A 209 59.09 20.65 17.37
N ALA A 210 58.60 21.42 16.41
CA ALA A 210 57.98 21.04 15.15
C ALA A 210 59.00 20.70 14.04
N SER A 211 58.59 19.94 13.01
CA SER A 211 58.91 20.11 11.56
C SER A 211 58.35 18.91 10.77
N LYS A 212 57.42 19.10 9.83
CA LYS A 212 57.59 19.33 8.37
C LYS A 212 57.99 18.11 7.53
N GLU A 213 57.09 17.84 6.58
CA GLU A 213 57.29 17.61 5.15
C GLU A 213 58.12 16.43 4.61
N ASP A 214 57.56 15.91 3.51
CA ASP A 214 58.13 15.13 2.41
C ASP A 214 58.52 13.66 2.62
N ARG A 215 57.70 12.77 2.03
CA ARG A 215 58.25 11.80 1.06
C ARG A 215 57.23 11.26 0.06
N LEU A 216 57.54 11.51 -1.22
CA LEU A 216 57.10 10.79 -2.41
C LEU A 216 57.35 9.27 -2.28
N VAL A 217 56.37 8.44 -2.69
CA VAL A 217 56.38 7.55 -3.87
C VAL A 217 54.92 7.25 -4.22
#